data_AF-A0A0H3AG07-F1
#
_entry.id   AF-A0A0H3AG07-F1
#
_cell.length_a   1.000
_cell.length_b   1.000
_cell.length_c   1.000
_cell.angle_alpha   90.00
_cell.angle_beta   90.00
_cell.angle_gamma   90.00
#
_symmetry.space_group_name_H-M   'P 1'
#
loop_
_entity.id
_entity.type
_entity.pdbx_description
1 polymer ?
#
loop_
_entity_poly.entity_id
_entity_poly.type
_entity_poly.pdbx_seq_one_letter_code
_entity_poly.pdbx_strand_id
1 'polypeptide(L)'
;MAALFFKCLLGALAVLIIALLSKTKSFFISGLVPLFPTFALIAHYIVGTERTMEDLRTTALFGLYSLIPYAAYLLAVYYFSYRLSLTGTLVCATLVWLVFAALLLVGWTRLHPSMA
;
A
#
# COMPACT_ATOMS: atom_id res chain seq x y z
N MET A 1 -4.96 15.05 22.64
CA MET A 1 -4.26 15.95 21.68
C MET A 1 -2.81 15.53 21.40
N ALA A 2 -1.98 15.26 22.41
CA ALA A 2 -0.57 14.88 22.20
C ALA A 2 -0.35 13.66 21.25
N ALA A 3 -1.19 12.62 21.36
CA ALA A 3 -1.11 11.45 20.47
C ALA A 3 -1.41 11.79 18.98
N LEU A 4 -2.36 12.68 18.73
CA LEU A 4 -2.67 13.16 17.37
C LEU A 4 -1.52 13.99 16.81
N PHE A 5 -0.94 14.87 17.61
CA PHE A 5 0.23 15.67 17.24
C PHE A 5 1.42 14.80 16.81
N PHE A 6 1.73 13.75 17.58
CA PHE A 6 2.83 12.85 17.28
C PHE A 6 2.61 12.03 15.98
N LYS A 7 1.36 11.58 15.75
CA LYS A 7 0.98 10.90 14.50
C LYS A 7 1.12 11.82 13.28
N CYS A 8 0.73 13.09 13.40
CA CYS A 8 0.91 14.08 12.33
C CYS A 8 2.39 14.35 12.05
N LEU A 9 3.21 14.43 13.10
CA LEU A 9 4.65 14.64 12.98
C LEU A 9 5.34 13.48 12.25
N LEU A 10 4.93 12.23 12.51
CA LEU A 10 5.44 11.06 11.77
C LEU A 10 5.08 11.12 10.29
N GLY A 11 3.87 11.54 9.94
CA GLY A 11 3.48 11.76 8.54
C GLY A 11 4.32 12.84 7.88
N ALA A 12 4.52 13.98 8.55
CA ALA A 12 5.36 15.06 8.06
C ALA A 12 6.83 14.63 7.88
N LEU A 13 7.36 13.85 8.82
CA LEU A 13 8.71 13.28 8.74
C LEU A 13 8.85 12.34 7.54
N ALA A 14 7.88 11.45 7.30
CA ALA A 14 7.90 10.56 6.14
C ALA A 14 7.91 11.35 4.82
N VAL A 15 7.06 12.38 4.70
CA VAL A 15 7.04 13.26 3.52
C VAL A 15 8.37 14.01 3.35
N LEU A 16 8.96 14.51 4.44
CA LEU A 16 10.27 15.16 4.42
C LEU A 16 11.35 14.20 3.93
N ILE A 17 11.39 12.97 4.44
CA ILE A 17 12.35 11.94 4.02
C ILE A 17 12.18 11.63 2.53
N ILE A 18 10.95 11.47 2.04
CA ILE A 18 10.66 11.27 0.61
C ILE A 18 11.22 12.44 -0.21
N ALA A 19 10.94 13.67 0.20
CA ALA A 19 11.38 14.88 -0.51
C ALA A 19 12.90 15.10 -0.49
N LEU A 20 13.58 14.67 0.56
CA LEU A 20 15.05 14.69 0.64
C LEU A 20 15.65 13.60 -0.24
N LEU A 21 15.14 12.36 -0.15
CA LEU A 21 15.63 11.23 -0.93
C LEU A 21 15.41 11.42 -2.43
N SER A 22 14.29 12.02 -2.84
CA SER A 22 13.97 12.28 -4.24
C SER A 22 14.94 13.23 -4.95
N LYS A 23 15.74 14.00 -4.19
CA LYS A 23 16.76 14.93 -4.71
C LYS A 23 18.15 14.31 -4.81
N THR A 24 18.34 13.09 -4.31
CA THR A 24 19.63 12.39 -4.34
C THR A 24 19.84 11.64 -5.65
N LYS A 25 21.07 11.18 -5.91
CA LYS A 25 21.37 10.29 -7.05
C LYS A 25 20.58 8.97 -7.00
N SER A 26 20.18 8.55 -5.81
CA SER A 26 19.40 7.33 -5.56
C SER A 26 17.92 7.66 -5.30
N PHE A 27 17.33 8.53 -6.13
CA PHE A 27 15.96 9.02 -5.95
C PHE A 27 14.91 7.89 -5.84
N PHE A 28 15.15 6.73 -6.46
CA PHE A 28 14.26 5.56 -6.40
C PHE A 28 14.06 5.02 -4.97
N ILE A 29 15.01 5.26 -4.05
CA ILE A 29 14.88 4.88 -2.63
C ILE A 29 13.70 5.58 -1.97
N SER A 30 13.30 6.76 -2.45
CA SER A 30 12.11 7.45 -1.97
C SER A 30 10.83 6.60 -2.10
N GLY A 31 10.79 5.67 -3.07
CA GLY A 31 9.69 4.72 -3.25
C GLY A 31 9.64 3.60 -2.19
N LEU A 32 10.74 3.35 -1.45
CA LEU A 32 10.76 2.38 -0.35
C LEU A 32 10.17 2.94 0.94
N VAL A 33 10.27 4.25 1.16
CA VAL A 33 9.75 4.90 2.36
C VAL A 33 8.25 4.62 2.60
N PRO A 34 7.35 4.78 1.60
CA PRO A 34 5.94 4.46 1.79
C PRO A 34 5.65 2.97 1.91
N LEU A 35 6.60 2.08 1.57
CA LEU A 35 6.45 0.62 1.73
C LEU A 35 6.69 0.14 3.17
N PHE A 36 7.13 1.02 4.06
CA PHE A 36 7.30 0.65 5.46
C PHE A 36 5.96 0.16 6.05
N PRO A 37 5.91 -1.04 6.66
CA PRO A 37 4.67 -1.78 6.87
C PRO A 37 3.88 -1.30 8.11
N THR A 38 3.81 0.00 8.39
CA THR A 38 3.14 0.54 9.60
C THR A 38 1.68 0.09 9.69
N PHE A 39 0.90 0.28 8.62
CA PHE A 39 -0.51 -0.11 8.62
C PHE A 39 -0.68 -1.63 8.70
N ALA A 40 0.21 -2.40 8.07
CA ALA A 40 0.20 -3.85 8.16
C ALA A 40 0.52 -4.31 9.59
N LEU A 41 1.48 -3.69 10.27
CA LEU A 41 1.83 -3.98 11.67
C LEU A 41 0.63 -3.72 12.58
N ILE A 42 -0.06 -2.59 12.41
CA ILE A 42 -1.28 -2.28 13.16
C ILE A 42 -2.37 -3.32 12.90
N ALA A 43 -2.61 -3.67 11.63
CA ALA A 43 -3.62 -4.67 11.27
C ALA A 43 -3.29 -6.05 11.87
N HIS A 44 -2.04 -6.50 11.77
CA HIS A 44 -1.59 -7.76 12.35
C HIS A 44 -1.68 -7.77 13.88
N TYR A 45 -1.36 -6.64 14.54
CA TYR A 45 -1.52 -6.52 15.97
C TYR A 45 -3.00 -6.66 16.37
N ILE A 46 -3.89 -5.89 15.74
CA ILE A 46 -5.33 -5.92 16.03
C ILE A 46 -5.91 -7.31 15.79
N VAL A 47 -5.64 -7.92 14.63
CA VAL A 47 -6.12 -9.29 14.31
C VAL A 47 -5.52 -10.31 15.28
N GLY A 48 -4.23 -10.21 15.59
CA GLY A 48 -3.57 -11.12 16.52
C GLY A 48 -4.09 -11.04 17.97
N THR A 49 -4.68 -9.90 18.37
CA THR A 49 -5.29 -9.71 19.69
C THR A 49 -6.80 -9.99 19.73
N GLU A 50 -7.52 -9.73 18.63
CA GLU A 50 -8.99 -9.82 18.59
C GLU A 50 -9.51 -11.09 17.92
N ARG A 51 -8.67 -11.81 17.17
CA ARG A 51 -9.04 -12.98 16.36
C ARG A 51 -8.08 -14.16 16.63
N THR A 52 -8.27 -15.25 15.90
CA THR A 52 -7.42 -16.43 16.05
C THR A 52 -6.06 -16.23 15.35
N MET A 53 -5.06 -17.03 15.73
CA MET A 53 -3.78 -17.05 15.03
C MET A 53 -3.92 -17.52 13.56
N GLU A 54 -4.95 -18.31 13.25
CA GLU A 54 -5.28 -18.70 11.89
C GLU A 54 -5.73 -17.48 11.07
N ASP A 55 -6.61 -16.64 11.62
CA ASP A 55 -7.04 -15.38 10.99
C ASP A 55 -5.86 -14.42 10.76
N LEU A 56 -4.91 -14.36 11.68
CA LEU A 56 -3.68 -13.57 11.51
C LEU A 56 -2.84 -14.08 10.33
N ARG A 57 -2.65 -15.40 10.21
CA ARG A 57 -1.92 -16.00 9.08
C ARG A 57 -2.62 -15.70 7.76
N THR A 58 -3.95 -15.80 7.75
CA THR A 58 -4.75 -15.50 6.56
C THR A 58 -4.71 -14.03 6.19
N THR A 59 -4.71 -13.13 7.18
CA THR A 59 -4.52 -11.69 6.98
C THR A 59 -3.14 -11.37 6.39
N ALA A 60 -2.08 -12.00 6.91
CA ALA A 60 -0.73 -11.85 6.38
C ALA A 60 -0.62 -12.38 4.94
N LEU A 61 -1.27 -13.52 4.64
CA LEU A 61 -1.33 -14.09 3.30
C LEU A 61 -2.10 -13.16 2.33
N PHE A 62 -3.26 -12.63 2.73
CA PHE A 62 -3.97 -11.61 1.95
C PHE A 62 -3.09 -10.36 1.73
N GLY A 63 -2.36 -9.93 2.76
CA GLY A 63 -1.35 -8.87 2.67
C GLY A 63 -0.29 -9.14 1.61
N LEU A 64 0.20 -10.37 1.49
CA LEU A 64 1.13 -10.76 0.42
C LEU A 64 0.49 -10.65 -0.97
N TYR A 65 -0.76 -11.13 -1.14
CA TYR A 65 -1.48 -10.99 -2.41
C TYR A 65 -1.81 -9.53 -2.74
N SER A 66 -1.94 -8.66 -1.74
CA SER A 66 -2.16 -7.21 -1.95
C SER A 66 -0.98 -6.50 -2.64
N LEU A 67 0.18 -7.16 -2.75
CA LEU A 67 1.29 -6.69 -3.60
C LEU A 67 0.92 -6.72 -5.09
N ILE A 68 -0.04 -7.52 -5.52
CA ILE A 68 -0.47 -7.59 -6.93
C ILE A 68 -1.07 -6.24 -7.39
N PRO A 69 -2.07 -5.65 -6.72
CA PRO A 69 -2.51 -4.28 -7.02
C PRO A 69 -1.37 -3.26 -7.06
N TYR A 70 -0.43 -3.33 -6.12
CA TYR A 70 0.71 -2.41 -6.09
C TYR A 70 1.67 -2.60 -7.27
N ALA A 71 1.97 -3.85 -7.64
CA ALA A 71 2.76 -4.16 -8.82
C ALA A 71 2.07 -3.66 -10.11
N ALA A 72 0.75 -3.87 -10.23
CA ALA A 72 -0.04 -3.36 -11.35
C ALA A 72 0.00 -1.82 -11.43
N TYR A 73 -0.10 -1.13 -10.29
CA TYR A 73 0.08 0.31 -10.22
C TYR A 73 1.46 0.76 -10.74
N LEU A 74 2.54 0.14 -10.26
CA LEU A 74 3.91 0.50 -10.68
C LEU A 74 4.13 0.24 -12.18
N LEU A 75 3.61 -0.88 -12.70
CA LEU A 75 3.63 -1.18 -14.13
C LEU A 75 2.86 -0.13 -14.94
N ALA A 76 1.71 0.32 -14.45
CA ALA A 76 0.93 1.38 -15.08
C ALA A 76 1.67 2.73 -15.06
N VAL A 77 2.29 3.10 -13.93
CA VAL A 77 3.13 4.31 -13.86
C VAL A 77 4.28 4.22 -14.86
N TYR A 78 5.00 3.10 -14.88
CA TYR A 78 6.12 2.87 -15.79
C TYR A 78 5.69 3.01 -17.26
N TYR A 79 4.59 2.35 -17.65
CA TYR A 79 4.11 2.35 -19.02
C TYR A 79 3.50 3.70 -19.46
N PHE A 80 2.65 4.31 -18.64
CA PHE A 80 1.94 5.55 -19.00
C PHE A 80 2.82 6.79 -18.89
N SER A 81 3.93 6.75 -18.14
CA SER A 81 4.85 7.88 -17.98
C SER A 81 5.41 8.41 -19.31
N TYR A 82 5.49 7.58 -20.35
CA TYR A 82 5.93 7.98 -21.69
C TYR A 82 4.81 8.55 -22.58
N ARG A 83 3.54 8.41 -22.18
CA ARG A 83 2.37 8.67 -23.04
C ARG A 83 1.46 9.78 -22.53
N LEU A 84 1.40 9.97 -21.22
CA LEU A 84 0.49 10.90 -20.57
C LEU A 84 1.26 11.96 -19.78
N SER A 85 0.58 13.06 -19.42
CA SER A 85 1.09 13.98 -18.40
C SER A 85 1.27 13.27 -17.05
N LEU A 86 2.03 13.85 -16.12
CA LEU A 86 2.21 13.28 -14.78
C LEU A 86 0.87 13.02 -14.09
N THR A 87 -0.03 14.02 -14.10
CA THR A 87 -1.37 13.88 -13.54
C THR A 87 -2.16 12.77 -14.22
N GLY A 88 -2.11 12.68 -15.56
CA GLY A 88 -2.77 11.59 -16.30
C GLY A 88 -2.21 10.22 -15.95
N THR A 89 -0.89 10.10 -15.84
CA THR A 89 -0.19 8.86 -15.45
C THR A 89 -0.63 8.39 -14.08
N LEU A 90 -0.65 9.29 -13.08
CA LEU A 90 -1.05 8.95 -11.72
C LEU A 90 -2.53 8.57 -11.64
N VAL A 91 -3.43 9.31 -12.29
CA VAL A 91 -4.87 8.98 -12.33
C VAL A 91 -5.09 7.61 -12.98
N CYS A 92 -4.50 7.35 -14.15
CA CYS A 92 -4.64 6.06 -14.83
C CYS A 92 -4.05 4.91 -14.01
N ALA A 93 -2.87 5.10 -13.40
CA ALA A 93 -2.26 4.09 -12.54
C ALA A 93 -3.12 3.79 -11.30
N THR A 94 -3.71 4.81 -10.67
CA THR A 94 -4.65 4.64 -9.56
C THR A 94 -5.91 3.88 -9.99
N LEU A 95 -6.44 4.13 -11.19
CA LEU A 95 -7.56 3.34 -11.73
C LEU A 95 -7.19 1.87 -11.94
N VAL A 96 -6.00 1.59 -12.48
CA VAL A 96 -5.49 0.22 -12.61
C VAL A 96 -5.37 -0.45 -11.24
N TRP A 97 -4.82 0.26 -10.24
CA TRP A 97 -4.77 -0.24 -8.87
C TRP A 97 -6.15 -0.60 -8.33
N LEU A 98 -7.15 0.28 -8.50
CA LEU A 98 -8.52 0.07 -8.04
C LEU A 98 -9.15 -1.17 -8.65
N VAL A 99 -8.95 -1.39 -9.96
CA VAL A 99 -9.44 -2.59 -10.66
C VAL A 99 -8.81 -3.85 -10.07
N PHE A 100 -7.48 -3.90 -9.94
CA PHE A 100 -6.80 -5.08 -9.38
C PHE A 100 -7.13 -5.32 -7.91
N ALA A 101 -7.27 -4.26 -7.10
CA ALA A 101 -7.69 -4.37 -5.72
C ALA A 101 -9.12 -4.92 -5.60
N ALA A 102 -10.05 -4.45 -6.43
CA ALA A 102 -11.42 -4.95 -6.47
C ALA A 102 -11.46 -6.43 -6.91
N LEU A 103 -10.72 -6.79 -7.96
CA LEU A 103 -10.61 -8.19 -8.41
C LEU A 103 -10.04 -9.10 -7.32
N LEU A 104 -9.00 -8.64 -6.61
CA LEU A 104 -8.41 -9.38 -5.50
C LEU A 104 -9.42 -9.58 -4.37
N LEU A 105 -10.14 -8.52 -3.96
CA LEU A 105 -11.16 -8.61 -2.90
C LEU A 105 -12.31 -9.56 -3.29
N VAL A 106 -12.82 -9.45 -4.51
CA VAL A 106 -13.89 -10.34 -5.02
C VAL A 106 -13.39 -11.78 -5.14
N GLY A 107 -12.17 -11.99 -5.64
CA GLY A 107 -11.57 -13.31 -5.72
C GLY A 107 -11.38 -13.93 -4.34
N TRP A 108 -10.88 -13.15 -3.39
CA TRP A 108 -10.62 -13.61 -2.03
C TRP A 108 -11.89 -14.01 -1.28
N THR A 109 -12.93 -13.16 -1.34
CA THR A 109 -14.23 -13.42 -0.70
C THR A 109 -14.96 -14.62 -1.30
N ARG A 110 -14.80 -14.88 -2.61
CA ARG A 110 -15.37 -16.08 -3.25
C ARG A 110 -14.63 -17.36 -2.91
N LEU A 111 -13.30 -17.30 -2.78
CA LEU A 111 -12.48 -18.47 -2.43
C LEU A 111 -12.52 -18.82 -0.94
N HIS A 112 -12.83 -17.84 -0.09
CA HIS A 112 -12.95 -18.00 1.36
C HIS A 112 -14.31 -17.50 1.89
N PRO A 113 -15.42 -18.14 1.49
CA PRO A 113 -16.76 -17.69 1.89
C PRO A 113 -17.03 -17.82 3.40
N SER A 114 -16.24 -18.61 4.13
CA SER A 114 -16.32 -18.76 5.59
C SER A 114 -15.75 -17.58 6.39
N MET A 115 -15.07 -16.63 5.74
CA MET A 115 -14.51 -15.42 6.36
C MET A 115 -15.31 -14.13 6.06
N ALA A 116 -16.37 -14.23 5.23
CA ALA A 116 -17.29 -13.13 4.93
C ALA A 116 -18.41 -13.05 5.98
#